data_AF-A0A356U6S9-F1
#
_entry.id   AF-A0A356U6S9-F1
#
_cell.length_a   1.000
_cell.length_b   1.000
_cell.length_c   1.000
_cell.angle_alpha   90.00
_cell.angle_beta   90.00
_cell.angle_gamma   90.00
#
_symmetry.space_group_name_H-M   'P 1'
#
loop_
_entity.id
_entity.type
_entity.pdbx_description
1 polymer ?
#
loop_
_entity_poly.entity_id
_entity_poly.type
_entity_poly.pdbx_seq_one_letter_code
_entity_poly.pdbx_strand_id
1 'polypeptide(L)' 'LGCGVVHPNVLNSVDVDAEEFTGLAFGMGVERLAMLRYGVNDLRLFFENDIRFLKQFK' A
#
# COMPACT_ATOMS: atom_id res chain seq x y z
N LEU A 1 0.96 1.58 8.07
CA LEU A 1 0.41 2.54 7.10
C LEU A 1 1.28 3.78 7.16
N GLY A 2 1.67 4.34 6.02
CA GLY A 2 2.47 5.56 5.97
C GLY A 2 1.70 6.65 5.23
N CYS A 3 1.72 7.88 5.73
CA CYS A 3 1.20 9.05 5.04
C CYS A 3 2.03 10.29 5.38
N GLY A 4 1.91 11.32 4.56
CA GLY A 4 2.61 12.58 4.78
C GLY A 4 2.36 13.60 3.69
N VAL A 5 2.72 14.84 3.99
CA VAL A 5 2.74 15.93 3.00
C VAL A 5 3.84 15.63 1.98
N VAL A 6 3.52 15.79 0.70
CA VAL A 6 4.47 15.60 -0.39
C VAL A 6 5.55 16.67 -0.30
N HIS A 7 6.81 16.26 -0.34
CA HIS A 7 7.94 17.18 -0.26
C HIS A 7 7.99 18.10 -1.50
N PRO A 8 8.24 19.42 -1.37
CA PRO A 8 8.30 20.38 -2.49
C PRO A 8 9.18 19.94 -3.67
N ASN A 9 10.37 19.40 -3.40
CA ASN A 9 11.25 18.85 -4.43
C ASN A 9 10.60 17.76 -5.32
N VAL A 10 9.63 17.00 -4.80
CA VAL A 10 8.90 15.99 -5.59
C VAL A 10 7.97 16.67 -6.60
N LEU A 11 7.25 17.73 -6.19
CA LEU A 11 6.40 18.51 -7.08
C LEU A 11 7.23 19.22 -8.16
N ASN A 12 8.32 19.86 -7.76
CA ASN A 12 9.23 20.54 -8.69
C ASN A 12 9.87 19.56 -9.69
N SER A 13 10.08 18.29 -9.31
CA SER A 13 10.66 17.28 -10.21
C SER A 13 9.72 16.83 -11.33
N VAL A 14 8.44 17.18 -11.25
CA VAL A 14 7.40 16.89 -12.25
C VAL A 14 6.76 18.17 -12.81
N ASP A 15 7.50 19.28 -12.77
CA ASP A 15 7.09 20.60 -13.27
C ASP A 15 5.79 21.16 -12.62
N VAL A 16 5.55 20.81 -11.35
CA VAL A 16 4.47 21.39 -10.53
C VAL A 16 5.07 22.37 -9.53
N ASP A 17 4.59 23.62 -9.55
CA ASP A 17 5.03 24.67 -8.64
C ASP A 17 4.61 24.38 -7.19
N ALA A 18 5.58 24.12 -6.32
CA ALA A 18 5.36 23.81 -4.92
C ALA A 18 4.94 25.01 -4.05
N GLU A 19 5.05 26.25 -4.56
CA GLU A 19 4.57 27.45 -3.85
C GLU A 19 3.06 27.69 -4.08
N GLU A 20 2.53 27.28 -5.23
CA GLU A 20 1.10 27.33 -5.54
C GLU A 20 0.36 26.07 -5.08
N PHE A 21 1.00 24.90 -5.17
CA PHE A 21 0.37 23.61 -4.92
C PHE A 21 1.01 22.82 -3.78
N THR A 22 0.18 22.18 -2.96
CA THR A 22 0.61 21.22 -1.92
C THR A 22 -0.05 19.86 -2.17
N GLY A 23 0.66 18.78 -1.84
CA GLY A 23 0.17 17.41 -2.00
C GLY A 23 0.13 16.63 -0.70
N LEU A 24 -0.77 15.63 -0.62
CA LEU A 24 -0.79 14.61 0.42
C LEU A 24 -0.58 13.24 -0.24
N ALA A 25 0.30 12.41 0.33
CA ALA A 25 0.53 11.05 -0.13
C ALA A 25 0.31 10.05 1.00
N PHE A 26 -0.16 8.86 0.65
CA PHE A 26 -0.30 7.74 1.58
C PHE A 26 -0.02 6.41 0.88
N GLY A 27 0.36 5.41 1.67
CA GLY A 27 0.70 4.08 1.21
C GLY A 27 0.22 3.00 2.17
N MET A 28 -0.27 1.91 1.58
CA MET A 28 -0.73 0.72 2.28
C MET A 28 -0.29 -0.54 1.56
N GLY A 29 0.16 -1.55 2.32
CA GLY A 29 0.44 -2.88 1.79
C GLY A 29 -0.82 -3.73 1.82
N VAL A 30 -1.27 -4.21 0.66
CA VAL A 30 -2.52 -4.96 0.51
C VAL A 30 -2.44 -6.28 1.28
N GLU A 31 -1.33 -6.99 1.19
CA GLU A 31 -1.08 -8.27 1.86
C GLU A 31 -1.05 -8.09 3.37
N ARG A 32 -0.41 -7.02 3.86
CA ARG A 32 -0.36 -6.72 5.30
C ARG A 32 -1.76 -6.50 5.87
N LEU A 33 -2.64 -5.84 5.11
CA LEU A 33 -4.02 -5.62 5.51
C LEU A 33 -4.85 -6.90 5.44
N ALA A 34 -4.67 -7.71 4.40
CA ALA A 34 -5.31 -9.03 4.30
C ALA A 34 -4.91 -9.93 5.47
N MET A 35 -3.63 -9.97 5.84
CA MET A 35 -3.14 -10.74 6.99
C MET A 35 -3.81 -10.30 8.30
N LEU A 36 -3.93 -8.99 8.54
CA LEU A 36 -4.61 -8.47 9.74
C LEU A 36 -6.11 -8.76 9.72
N ARG A 37 -6.76 -8.59 8.56
CA ARG A 37 -8.21 -8.76 8.43
C ARG A 37 -8.64 -10.22 8.56
N TYR A 38 -7.85 -11.13 8.01
CA TYR A 38 -8.21 -12.55 7.91
C TYR A 38 -7.37 -13.47 8.81
N GLY A 39 -6.47 -12.91 9.63
CA GLY A 39 -5.62 -13.70 10.54
C GLY A 39 -4.62 -14.61 9.81
N VAL A 40 -4.20 -14.24 8.60
CA VAL A 40 -3.20 -15.01 7.85
C VAL A 40 -1.83 -14.79 8.48
N ASN A 41 -1.22 -15.86 8.97
CA ASN A 41 0.05 -15.80 9.71
C ASN A 41 1.29 -15.82 8.82
N ASP A 42 1.16 -16.26 7.57
CA ASP A 42 2.29 -16.43 6.65
C ASP A 42 2.01 -15.75 5.30
N LEU A 43 2.90 -14.84 4.91
CA LEU A 43 2.84 -14.07 3.67
C LEU A 43 3.04 -14.96 2.42
N ARG A 44 3.75 -16.09 2.54
CA ARG A 44 4.06 -16.99 1.42
C ARG A 44 2.80 -17.62 0.82
N LEU A 45 1.77 -17.81 1.65
CA LEU A 45 0.49 -18.39 1.24
C LEU A 45 -0.18 -17.59 0.10
N PHE A 46 0.09 -16.29 -0.01
CA PHE A 46 -0.43 -15.47 -1.12
C PHE A 46 0.25 -15.75 -2.47
N PHE A 47 1.46 -16.31 -2.48
CA PHE A 47 2.24 -16.56 -3.70
C PHE A 47 2.27 -18.04 -4.12
N GLU A 48 2.05 -18.96 -3.18
CA GLU A 48 2.08 -20.41 -3.42
C GLU A 48 0.84 -20.92 -4.19
N ASN A 49 -0.24 -20.15 -4.25
CA ASN A 49 -1.48 -20.49 -4.96
C ASN A 49 -2.12 -21.84 -4.54
N ASP A 50 -1.98 -22.24 -3.27
CA ASP A 50 -2.58 -23.48 -2.77
C ASP A 50 -4.11 -23.38 -2.75
N ILE A 51 -4.78 -24.29 -3.46
CA ILE A 51 -6.25 -24.35 -3.56
C ILE A 51 -6.92 -24.45 -2.17
N ARG A 52 -6.28 -25.10 -1.19
CA ARG A 52 -6.78 -25.24 0.19
C ARG A 52 -6.81 -23.90 0.91
N PHE A 53 -5.83 -23.03 0.64
CA PHE A 53 -5.80 -21.66 1.15
C PHE A 53 -6.85 -20.80 0.44
N LEU A 54 -6.87 -20.83 -0.89
CA LEU A 54 -7.80 -20.01 -1.69
C LEU A 54 -9.28 -20.31 -1.38
N LYS A 55 -9.63 -21.57 -1.08
CA LYS A 55 -10.99 -21.97 -0.68
C LYS A 55 -11.51 -21.32 0.60
N GLN A 56 -10.63 -20.76 1.44
CA GLN A 56 -11.02 -20.12 2.72
C GLN A 56 -11.66 -18.75 2.52
N PHE A 57 -11.56 -18.15 1.32
CA PHE A 57 -11.98 -16.78 1.03
C PHE A 57 -13.13 -16.68 0.02
N LYS A 58 -14.03 -17.67 0.01
CA LYS A 58 -15.22 -17.65 -0.85
C LYS A 58 -16.24 -16.59 -0.45
#